data_AF-A0A955QJ27-F1
#
_entry.id   AF-A0A955QJ27-F1
#
_cell.length_a   1.000
_cell.length_b   1.000
_cell.length_c   1.000
_cell.angle_alpha   90.00
_cell.angle_beta   90.00
_cell.angle_gamma   90.00
#
_symmetry.space_group_name_H-M   'P 1'
#
loop_
_entity.id
_entity.type
_entity.pdbx_description
1 polymer ?
#
loop_
_entity_poly.entity_id
_entity_poly.type
_entity_poly.pdbx_seq_one_letter_code
_entity_poly.pdbx_strand_id
1 'polypeptide(L)'
;MGSIESLIGKFKRAARISFPLPFLYLRYCVYILSGRKICAKSIHEFSQLLVFSAYFHRLPGMTTDTERAYFQWYAQHIYVGTGALVDLGCWLGSTTISLAKGLAKNKIVAASSGKIHAYDEFIWRDYMQSGVKGSPLQGKLNVGNDFVNEFYLRTTTWKDQIVVHQGDLSQMKWNGGAIEFLLIDAMKSWSLTNNIIRAFFPSLKAGESFILHQDFAHWFTPWIHLSHFRLCEFFEYSYEVPRSGSVVFKLIKPIPFELMNQSLSFSSFTRDEVDAAFNYSFSLVSREKHPNIAAAKVMVFLHIGELGLAQQELELFRTAGLSFNSDLSIVEKRIRSQNSVN
;
A
#
# COMPACT_ATOMS: atom_id res chain seq x y z
N MET A 1 -41.17 8.69 -12.67
CA MET A 1 -40.50 7.38 -12.88
C MET A 1 -38.96 7.44 -12.96
N GLY A 2 -38.31 8.61 -12.92
CA GLY A 2 -36.84 8.73 -13.06
C GLY A 2 -35.98 8.68 -11.77
N SER A 3 -36.54 8.46 -10.57
CA SER A 3 -35.76 8.45 -9.31
C SER A 3 -35.41 7.05 -8.80
N ILE A 4 -36.21 6.03 -9.12
CA ILE A 4 -36.01 4.65 -8.66
C ILE A 4 -34.94 3.95 -9.50
N GLU A 5 -34.91 4.13 -10.82
CA GLU A 5 -33.86 3.55 -11.68
C GLU A 5 -32.47 4.13 -11.42
N SER A 6 -32.39 5.41 -11.04
CA SER A 6 -31.13 6.06 -10.62
C SER A 6 -30.62 5.50 -9.27
N LEU A 7 -31.52 5.20 -8.33
CA LEU A 7 -31.17 4.52 -7.08
C LEU A 7 -30.73 3.07 -7.33
N ILE A 8 -31.45 2.34 -8.18
CA ILE A 8 -31.14 0.94 -8.55
C ILE A 8 -29.82 0.87 -9.32
N GLY A 9 -29.51 1.85 -10.17
CA GLY A 9 -28.22 1.96 -10.88
C GLY A 9 -27.03 2.19 -9.94
N LYS A 10 -27.21 2.97 -8.87
CA LYS A 10 -26.19 3.15 -7.81
C LYS A 10 -26.03 1.89 -6.95
N PHE A 11 -27.12 1.19 -6.63
CA PHE A 11 -27.08 -0.09 -5.93
C PHE A 11 -26.42 -1.20 -6.75
N LYS A 12 -26.64 -1.26 -8.07
CA LYS A 12 -25.97 -2.23 -8.96
C LYS A 12 -24.46 -1.99 -9.08
N ARG A 13 -23.97 -0.75 -8.91
CA ARG A 13 -22.53 -0.45 -8.81
C ARG A 13 -21.92 -0.89 -7.48
N ALA A 14 -22.71 -0.92 -6.41
CA ALA A 14 -22.34 -1.49 -5.13
C ALA A 14 -22.43 -3.04 -5.10
N ALA A 15 -23.07 -3.67 -6.09
CA ALA A 15 -23.30 -5.12 -6.13
C ALA A 15 -22.14 -5.94 -6.76
N ARG A 16 -20.98 -5.35 -7.03
CA ARG A 16 -19.72 -6.09 -7.29
C ARG A 16 -18.97 -6.40 -5.98
N ILE A 17 -19.70 -6.65 -4.91
CA ILE A 17 -19.15 -7.10 -3.63
C ILE A 17 -19.36 -8.61 -3.59
N SER A 18 -18.40 -9.36 -4.13
CA SER A 18 -18.35 -10.82 -4.00
C SER A 18 -17.77 -11.22 -2.64
N PHE A 19 -18.28 -10.61 -1.57
CA PHE A 19 -18.13 -11.08 -0.21
C PHE A 19 -19.48 -10.87 0.46
N PRO A 20 -20.20 -11.91 0.89
CA PRO A 20 -21.51 -11.73 1.49
C PRO A 20 -21.34 -10.96 2.80
N LEU A 21 -21.53 -9.64 2.77
CA LEU A 21 -21.39 -8.74 3.92
C LEU A 21 -22.16 -9.24 5.17
N PRO A 22 -23.37 -9.85 5.04
CA PRO A 22 -24.04 -10.47 6.17
C PRO A 22 -23.23 -11.60 6.82
N PHE A 23 -22.51 -12.40 6.03
CA PHE A 23 -21.65 -13.48 6.52
C PHE A 23 -20.39 -12.93 7.19
N LEU A 24 -19.76 -11.89 6.62
CA LEU A 24 -18.61 -11.23 7.24
C LEU A 24 -19.00 -10.60 8.58
N TYR A 25 -20.17 -9.96 8.65
CA TYR A 25 -20.71 -9.39 9.88
C TYR A 25 -21.00 -10.47 10.93
N LEU A 26 -21.62 -11.60 10.54
CA LEU A 26 -21.86 -12.73 11.44
C LEU A 26 -20.54 -13.28 12.00
N ARG A 27 -19.52 -13.48 11.15
CA ARG A 27 -18.18 -13.90 11.58
C ARG A 27 -17.54 -12.91 12.54
N TYR A 28 -17.73 -11.61 12.30
CA TYR A 28 -17.25 -10.57 13.20
C TYR A 28 -17.96 -10.62 14.56
N CYS A 29 -19.29 -10.79 14.58
CA CYS A 29 -20.04 -10.98 15.83
C CYS A 29 -19.53 -12.19 16.62
N VAL A 30 -19.30 -13.33 15.95
CA VAL A 30 -18.71 -14.53 16.56
C VAL A 30 -17.31 -14.24 17.11
N TYR A 31 -16.46 -13.55 16.34
CA TYR A 31 -15.13 -13.14 16.78
C TYR A 31 -15.21 -12.30 18.07
N ILE A 32 -16.07 -11.28 18.13
CA ILE A 32 -16.25 -10.46 19.32
C ILE A 32 -16.79 -11.27 20.50
N LEU A 33 -17.87 -12.04 20.31
CA LEU A 33 -18.51 -12.84 21.37
C LEU A 33 -17.57 -13.92 21.93
N SER A 34 -16.64 -14.43 21.12
CA SER A 34 -15.64 -15.40 21.56
C SER A 34 -14.47 -14.81 22.37
N GLY A 35 -14.50 -13.50 22.65
CA GLY A 35 -13.36 -12.81 23.23
C GLY A 35 -12.16 -12.76 22.28
N ARG A 36 -12.43 -12.61 20.97
CA ARG A 36 -11.44 -12.50 19.89
C ARG A 36 -10.61 -13.76 19.60
N LYS A 37 -11.12 -14.94 19.98
CA LYS A 37 -10.43 -16.22 19.78
C LYS A 37 -10.83 -16.90 18.47
N ILE A 38 -12.12 -16.92 18.16
CA ILE A 38 -12.68 -17.59 16.99
C ILE A 38 -12.58 -16.65 15.78
N CYS A 39 -12.18 -17.18 14.61
CA CYS A 39 -11.94 -16.40 13.38
C CYS A 39 -10.78 -15.39 13.45
N ALA A 40 -9.84 -15.53 14.39
CA ALA A 40 -8.69 -14.63 14.52
C ALA A 40 -7.85 -14.52 13.22
N LYS A 41 -7.77 -15.60 12.42
CA LYS A 41 -7.09 -15.58 11.11
C LYS A 41 -7.71 -14.60 10.10
N SER A 42 -8.97 -14.21 10.29
CA SER A 42 -9.67 -13.26 9.41
C SER A 42 -9.77 -11.87 10.02
N ILE A 43 -8.96 -11.57 11.05
CA ILE A 43 -8.98 -10.25 11.70
C ILE A 43 -8.77 -9.11 10.71
N HIS A 44 -7.96 -9.29 9.66
CA HIS A 44 -7.73 -8.28 8.62
C HIS A 44 -8.95 -8.10 7.68
N GLU A 45 -9.68 -9.17 7.39
CA GLU A 45 -10.87 -9.15 6.50
C GLU A 45 -11.99 -8.28 7.06
N PHE A 46 -12.14 -8.22 8.39
CA PHE A 46 -13.17 -7.42 9.04
C PHE A 46 -13.02 -5.92 8.79
N SER A 47 -11.84 -5.46 8.31
CA SER A 47 -11.68 -4.09 7.82
C SER A 47 -12.71 -3.71 6.75
N GLN A 48 -13.20 -4.68 5.97
CA GLN A 48 -14.18 -4.45 4.91
C GLN A 48 -15.56 -4.03 5.44
N LEU A 49 -15.83 -4.20 6.74
CA LEU A 49 -17.03 -3.67 7.39
C LEU A 49 -17.03 -2.13 7.47
N LEU A 50 -15.85 -1.49 7.42
CA LEU A 50 -15.72 -0.04 7.51
C LEU A 50 -15.84 0.68 6.16
N VAL A 51 -15.79 -0.04 5.02
CA VAL A 51 -15.68 0.54 3.67
C VAL A 51 -16.84 1.48 3.33
N PHE A 52 -18.03 1.22 3.86
CA PHE A 52 -19.22 2.06 3.61
C PHE A 52 -19.20 3.40 4.36
N SER A 53 -18.13 3.71 5.09
CA SER A 53 -17.99 5.00 5.74
C SER A 53 -17.89 6.11 4.69
N ALA A 54 -18.94 6.93 4.58
CA ALA A 54 -18.94 8.12 3.72
C ALA A 54 -17.78 9.10 4.01
N TYR A 55 -17.12 8.95 5.16
CA TYR A 55 -15.93 9.67 5.53
C TYR A 55 -14.74 9.38 4.60
N PHE A 56 -14.54 8.11 4.23
CA PHE A 56 -13.38 7.73 3.43
C PHE A 56 -13.40 8.38 2.07
N HIS A 57 -14.55 8.42 1.38
CA HIS A 57 -14.68 9.07 0.07
C HIS A 57 -14.29 10.56 0.04
N ARG A 58 -14.24 11.25 1.19
CA ARG A 58 -13.96 12.68 1.28
C ARG A 58 -12.49 13.01 1.60
N LEU A 59 -11.70 12.02 1.99
CA LEU A 59 -10.27 12.23 2.23
C LEU A 59 -9.56 12.42 0.88
N PRO A 60 -8.82 13.52 0.66
CA PRO A 60 -7.95 13.61 -0.51
C PRO A 60 -6.77 12.68 -0.33
N GLY A 61 -6.46 11.93 -1.38
CA GLY A 61 -5.49 10.86 -1.32
C GLY A 61 -5.58 9.99 -2.57
N MET A 62 -4.45 9.44 -3.01
CA MET A 62 -4.40 8.41 -4.05
C MET A 62 -4.57 7.01 -3.44
N THR A 63 -5.35 6.92 -2.37
CA THR A 63 -5.71 5.69 -1.67
C THR A 63 -7.17 5.36 -1.91
N THR A 64 -7.48 4.08 -1.95
CA THR A 64 -8.83 3.53 -2.09
C THR A 64 -9.58 3.54 -0.75
N ASP A 65 -10.91 3.42 -0.79
CA ASP A 65 -11.71 3.33 0.44
C ASP A 65 -11.40 2.06 1.24
N THR A 66 -11.00 0.98 0.57
CA THR A 66 -10.63 -0.28 1.21
C THR A 66 -9.29 -0.19 1.94
N GLU A 67 -8.32 0.56 1.40
CA GLU A 67 -7.07 0.89 2.10
C GLU A 67 -7.33 1.75 3.33
N ARG A 68 -8.11 2.83 3.19
CA ARG A 68 -8.48 3.71 4.32
C ARG A 68 -9.22 2.93 5.42
N ALA A 69 -10.13 2.04 5.02
CA ALA A 69 -10.82 1.12 5.93
C ALA A 69 -9.84 0.18 6.64
N TYR A 70 -8.86 -0.38 5.91
CA TYR A 70 -7.83 -1.23 6.49
C TYR A 70 -6.94 -0.49 7.49
N PHE A 71 -6.45 0.71 7.16
CA PHE A 71 -5.62 1.49 8.07
C PHE A 71 -6.36 1.84 9.37
N GLN A 72 -7.61 2.31 9.25
CA GLN A 72 -8.43 2.59 10.44
C GLN A 72 -8.67 1.31 11.25
N TRP A 73 -8.98 0.21 10.58
CA TRP A 73 -9.22 -1.07 11.24
C TRP A 73 -7.99 -1.58 12.00
N TYR A 74 -6.83 -1.58 11.34
CA TYR A 74 -5.57 -2.03 11.92
C TYR A 74 -5.26 -1.25 13.20
N ALA A 75 -5.23 0.09 13.11
CA ALA A 75 -4.93 0.94 14.26
C ALA A 75 -5.96 0.82 15.40
N GLN A 76 -7.22 0.48 15.10
CA GLN A 76 -8.29 0.34 16.09
C GLN A 76 -8.33 -1.04 16.77
N HIS A 77 -8.03 -2.12 16.04
CA HIS A 77 -8.36 -3.48 16.44
C HIS A 77 -7.19 -4.46 16.47
N ILE A 78 -6.12 -4.19 15.71
CA ILE A 78 -4.96 -5.07 15.57
C ILE A 78 -3.76 -4.48 16.33
N TYR A 79 -3.56 -3.18 16.22
CA TYR A 79 -2.50 -2.46 16.91
C TYR A 79 -2.66 -2.59 18.44
N VAL A 80 -1.60 -3.03 19.11
CA VAL A 80 -1.56 -3.25 20.57
C VAL A 80 -0.61 -2.30 21.29
N GLY A 81 0.22 -1.55 20.58
CA GLY A 81 1.11 -0.55 21.16
C GLY A 81 2.43 -1.10 21.69
N THR A 82 2.95 -2.18 21.10
CA THR A 82 4.31 -2.69 21.39
C THR A 82 5.39 -2.01 20.54
N GLY A 83 5.00 -1.16 19.59
CA GLY A 83 5.89 -0.33 18.79
C GLY A 83 5.16 0.85 18.12
N ALA A 84 5.87 1.60 17.30
CA ALA A 84 5.35 2.76 16.58
C ALA A 84 4.49 2.35 15.37
N LEU A 85 3.54 3.22 15.01
CA LEU A 85 2.91 3.25 13.69
C LEU A 85 3.73 4.19 12.80
N VAL A 86 4.27 3.71 11.70
CA VAL A 86 5.10 4.50 10.77
C VAL A 86 4.46 4.52 9.38
N ASP A 87 4.29 5.72 8.84
CA ASP A 87 3.64 5.99 7.56
C ASP A 87 4.63 6.68 6.62
N LEU A 88 5.16 5.93 5.64
CA LEU A 88 6.17 6.39 4.70
C LEU A 88 5.52 6.82 3.38
N GLY A 89 5.43 8.13 3.15
CA GLY A 89 4.78 8.74 1.97
C GLY A 89 3.35 9.19 2.28
N CYS A 90 3.16 10.00 3.32
CA CYS A 90 1.82 10.33 3.81
C CYS A 90 1.04 11.32 2.94
N TRP A 91 1.71 12.06 2.04
CA TRP A 91 1.12 13.07 1.15
C TRP A 91 0.14 14.02 1.86
N LEU A 92 -1.14 14.07 1.44
CA LEU A 92 -2.20 14.89 2.06
C LEU A 92 -2.87 14.24 3.28
N GLY A 93 -2.34 13.10 3.75
CA GLY A 93 -2.71 12.45 5.00
C GLY A 93 -3.82 11.41 4.93
N SER A 94 -4.23 10.93 3.76
CA SER A 94 -5.32 9.93 3.68
C SER A 94 -5.00 8.62 4.43
N THR A 95 -3.74 8.19 4.43
CA THR A 95 -3.19 7.08 5.20
C THR A 95 -3.15 7.45 6.69
N THR A 96 -2.46 8.55 7.03
CA THR A 96 -2.23 9.01 8.40
C THR A 96 -3.54 9.28 9.15
N ILE A 97 -4.49 10.00 8.54
CA ILE A 97 -5.81 10.31 9.11
C ILE A 97 -6.58 9.02 9.41
N SER A 98 -6.50 8.03 8.51
CA SER A 98 -7.18 6.75 8.71
C SER A 98 -6.59 5.99 9.89
N LEU A 99 -5.26 5.93 10.00
CA LEU A 99 -4.57 5.38 11.17
C LEU A 99 -4.96 6.13 12.46
N ALA A 100 -4.90 7.45 12.46
CA ALA A 100 -5.19 8.27 13.64
C ALA A 100 -6.64 8.13 14.11
N LYS A 101 -7.58 8.05 13.17
CA LYS A 101 -8.99 7.77 13.47
C LYS A 101 -9.20 6.40 14.09
N GLY A 102 -8.43 5.40 13.66
CA GLY A 102 -8.46 4.07 14.26
C GLY A 102 -7.85 4.06 15.65
N LEU A 103 -6.69 4.68 15.80
CA LEU A 103 -5.95 4.79 17.05
C LEU A 103 -6.75 5.52 18.13
N ALA A 104 -7.44 6.62 17.78
CA ALA A 104 -8.33 7.34 18.70
C ALA A 104 -9.49 6.48 19.24
N LYS A 105 -9.81 5.35 18.59
CA LYS A 105 -10.84 4.39 19.01
C LYS A 105 -10.25 3.12 19.61
N ASN A 106 -8.94 2.99 19.65
CA ASN A 106 -8.26 1.84 20.21
C ASN A 106 -8.40 1.87 21.73
N LYS A 107 -9.01 0.82 22.31
CA LYS A 107 -9.25 0.73 23.76
C LYS A 107 -8.10 0.10 24.54
N ILE A 108 -7.12 -0.47 23.84
CA ILE A 108 -5.97 -1.18 24.43
C ILE A 108 -4.82 -0.19 24.68
N VAL A 109 -4.63 0.76 23.78
CA VAL A 109 -3.53 1.72 23.81
C VAL A 109 -3.99 2.98 24.54
N ALA A 110 -3.20 3.47 25.51
CA ALA A 110 -3.48 4.74 26.17
C ALA A 110 -3.36 5.89 25.16
N ALA A 111 -4.25 6.88 25.23
CA ALA A 111 -4.36 7.98 24.27
C ALA A 111 -3.04 8.76 24.05
N SER A 112 -2.12 8.76 25.01
CA SER A 112 -0.80 9.41 24.94
C SER A 112 0.34 8.51 24.42
N SER A 113 0.12 7.20 24.32
CA SER A 113 1.17 6.21 24.04
C SER A 113 1.29 5.81 22.56
N GLY A 114 0.21 5.88 21.80
CA GLY A 114 0.24 5.64 20.36
C GLY A 114 0.59 6.92 19.62
N LYS A 115 1.75 6.96 18.96
CA LYS A 115 2.09 8.01 17.99
C LYS A 115 2.25 7.42 16.60
N ILE A 116 1.75 8.17 15.61
CA ILE A 116 1.92 7.90 14.20
C ILE A 116 3.05 8.79 13.70
N HIS A 117 4.09 8.18 13.16
CA HIS A 117 5.22 8.89 12.57
C HIS A 117 4.98 8.98 11.06
N ALA A 118 4.60 10.17 10.59
CA ALA A 118 4.29 10.43 9.20
C ALA A 118 5.48 11.07 8.49
N TYR A 119 6.00 10.39 7.47
CA TYR A 119 7.14 10.81 6.67
C TYR A 119 6.70 11.22 5.27
N ASP A 120 7.19 12.36 4.79
CA ASP A 120 7.07 12.78 3.40
C ASP A 120 8.13 13.87 3.11
N GLU A 121 8.44 14.07 1.83
CA GLU A 121 9.26 15.21 1.41
C GLU A 121 8.46 16.53 1.52
N PHE A 122 7.14 16.43 1.43
CA PHE A 122 6.18 17.53 1.36
C PHE A 122 6.42 18.49 0.18
N ILE A 123 7.03 17.99 -0.90
CA ILE A 123 7.26 18.74 -2.14
C ILE A 123 6.29 18.28 -3.22
N TRP A 124 5.49 19.21 -3.73
CA TRP A 124 4.49 18.92 -4.74
C TRP A 124 5.14 18.48 -6.06
N ARG A 125 4.68 17.37 -6.63
CA ARG A 125 5.17 16.79 -7.87
C ARG A 125 4.05 16.75 -8.91
N ASP A 126 4.42 16.77 -10.19
CA ASP A 126 3.46 16.86 -11.30
C ASP A 126 2.39 15.76 -11.27
N TYR A 127 2.78 14.52 -10.98
CA TYR A 127 1.86 13.38 -10.91
C TYR A 127 0.74 13.55 -9.85
N MET A 128 0.98 14.35 -8.80
CA MET A 128 0.02 14.59 -7.72
C MET A 128 -1.20 15.39 -8.18
N GLN A 129 -1.08 16.14 -9.28
CA GLN A 129 -2.19 16.93 -9.83
C GLN A 129 -3.41 16.06 -10.17
N SER A 130 -3.16 14.83 -10.65
CA SER A 130 -4.23 13.87 -10.96
C SER A 130 -5.03 13.48 -9.71
N GLY A 131 -4.36 13.36 -8.55
CA GLY A 131 -4.95 12.95 -7.29
C GLY A 131 -5.83 14.01 -6.61
N VAL A 132 -5.73 15.27 -7.03
CA VAL A 132 -6.56 16.39 -6.51
C VAL A 132 -7.58 16.91 -7.52
N LYS A 133 -7.70 16.28 -8.69
CA LYS A 133 -8.68 16.68 -9.71
C LYS A 133 -10.10 16.65 -9.16
N GLY A 134 -10.84 17.74 -9.35
CA GLY A 134 -12.20 17.94 -8.84
C GLY A 134 -12.26 18.31 -7.35
N SER A 135 -11.12 18.43 -6.67
CA SER A 135 -11.07 18.86 -5.27
C SER A 135 -10.82 20.37 -5.14
N PRO A 136 -11.06 20.97 -3.97
CA PRO A 136 -10.68 22.36 -3.70
C PRO A 136 -9.18 22.68 -3.80
N LEU A 137 -8.30 21.68 -3.93
CA LEU A 137 -6.86 21.85 -4.13
C LEU A 137 -6.44 21.85 -5.61
N GLN A 138 -7.34 21.53 -6.55
CA GLN A 138 -7.00 21.48 -7.96
C GLN A 138 -6.43 22.83 -8.42
N GLY A 139 -5.18 22.80 -8.93
CA GLY A 139 -4.51 23.99 -9.46
C GLY A 139 -4.06 25.01 -8.41
N LYS A 140 -4.10 24.67 -7.12
CA LYS A 140 -3.61 25.54 -6.03
C LYS A 140 -2.14 25.35 -5.70
N LEU A 141 -1.58 24.18 -6.01
CA LEU A 141 -0.20 23.83 -5.75
C LEU A 141 0.51 23.57 -7.09
N ASN A 142 1.68 24.17 -7.24
CA ASN A 142 2.56 24.00 -8.39
C ASN A 142 3.72 23.08 -8.03
N VAL A 143 4.35 22.48 -9.05
CA VAL A 143 5.54 21.64 -8.87
C VAL A 143 6.61 22.40 -8.07
N GLY A 144 7.16 21.74 -7.05
CA GLY A 144 8.17 22.32 -6.16
C GLY A 144 7.61 23.10 -4.97
N ASN A 145 6.29 23.30 -4.86
CA ASN A 145 5.71 23.91 -3.67
C ASN A 145 5.82 22.99 -2.45
N ASP A 146 6.17 23.57 -1.31
CA ASP A 146 6.02 22.93 0.00
C ASP A 146 4.53 22.89 0.37
N PHE A 147 4.00 21.71 0.69
CA PHE A 147 2.61 21.51 1.10
C PHE A 147 2.45 20.99 2.54
N VAL A 148 3.48 21.04 3.39
CA VAL A 148 3.43 20.54 4.78
C VAL A 148 2.32 21.20 5.59
N ASN A 149 2.06 22.50 5.37
CA ASN A 149 0.97 23.22 6.02
C ASN A 149 -0.42 22.66 5.64
N GLU A 150 -0.57 22.16 4.42
CA GLU A 150 -1.81 21.54 3.99
C GLU A 150 -2.01 20.16 4.63
N PHE A 151 -0.93 19.42 4.85
CA PHE A 151 -0.99 18.20 5.66
C PHE A 151 -1.38 18.51 7.11
N TYR A 152 -0.77 19.52 7.74
CA TYR A 152 -1.14 19.93 9.10
C TYR A 152 -2.60 20.38 9.21
N LEU A 153 -3.09 21.17 8.24
CA LEU A 153 -4.49 21.59 8.21
C LEU A 153 -5.44 20.39 8.22
N ARG A 154 -5.11 19.36 7.44
CA ARG A 154 -5.94 18.16 7.28
C ARG A 154 -5.87 17.22 8.48
N THR A 155 -4.73 17.20 9.15
CA THR A 155 -4.46 16.31 10.29
C THR A 155 -4.69 16.98 11.64
N THR A 156 -5.09 18.25 11.68
CA THR A 156 -5.21 19.08 12.89
C THR A 156 -6.00 18.42 14.03
N THR A 157 -7.07 17.69 13.70
CA THR A 157 -7.91 16.94 14.65
C THR A 157 -7.12 15.91 15.47
N TRP A 158 -6.04 15.37 14.90
CA TRP A 158 -5.19 14.34 15.51
C TRP A 158 -3.74 14.79 15.70
N LYS A 159 -3.48 16.10 15.71
CA LYS A 159 -2.13 16.66 15.82
C LYS A 159 -1.31 16.06 16.97
N ASP A 160 -1.95 15.77 18.11
CA ASP A 160 -1.27 15.26 19.30
C ASP A 160 -0.88 13.77 19.17
N GLN A 161 -1.43 13.07 18.18
CA GLN A 161 -1.12 11.67 17.85
C GLN A 161 -0.12 11.54 16.71
N ILE A 162 0.23 12.63 16.01
CA ILE A 162 1.02 12.59 14.78
C ILE A 162 2.35 13.31 15.00
N VAL A 163 3.45 12.62 14.68
CA VAL A 163 4.79 13.21 14.59
C VAL A 163 5.15 13.30 13.12
N VAL A 164 5.35 14.51 12.62
CA VAL A 164 5.68 14.76 11.22
C VAL A 164 7.19 14.78 11.04
N HIS A 165 7.66 14.07 10.02
CA HIS A 165 9.04 13.98 9.61
C HIS A 165 9.14 14.46 8.15
N GLN A 166 9.47 15.74 7.96
CA GLN A 166 9.67 16.31 6.64
C GLN A 166 11.10 16.07 6.16
N GLY A 167 11.26 15.45 4.99
CA GLY A 167 12.56 15.25 4.37
C GLY A 167 12.58 14.20 3.27
N ASP A 168 13.72 14.10 2.58
CA ASP A 168 13.94 13.05 1.57
C ASP A 168 14.13 11.69 2.24
N LEU A 169 13.13 10.81 2.07
CA LEU A 169 13.14 9.44 2.57
C LEU A 169 14.31 8.59 2.05
N SER A 170 15.03 9.01 1.00
CA SER A 170 16.27 8.34 0.57
C SER A 170 17.45 8.56 1.53
N GLN A 171 17.36 9.56 2.40
CA GLN A 171 18.40 9.95 3.37
C GLN A 171 17.95 9.86 4.83
N MET A 172 16.63 9.83 5.07
CA MET A 172 16.08 9.78 6.42
C MET A 172 16.33 8.44 7.12
N LYS A 173 16.36 8.50 8.45
CA LYS A 173 16.54 7.33 9.32
C LYS A 173 15.44 7.26 10.36
N TRP A 174 15.14 6.04 10.78
CA TRP A 174 14.36 5.82 11.98
C TRP A 174 15.27 5.89 13.21
N ASN A 175 14.95 6.79 14.13
CA ASN A 175 15.67 6.95 15.41
C ASN A 175 14.78 6.61 16.62
N GLY A 176 13.61 6.02 16.38
CA GLY A 176 12.69 5.61 17.44
C GLY A 176 12.95 4.19 17.93
N GLY A 177 12.01 3.67 18.71
CA GLY A 177 12.05 2.28 19.22
C GLY A 177 11.55 1.26 18.20
N ALA A 178 10.93 0.18 18.69
CA ALA A 178 10.32 -0.81 17.82
C ALA A 178 9.22 -0.21 16.93
N ILE A 179 9.06 -0.74 15.71
CA ILE A 179 7.98 -0.41 14.78
C ILE A 179 7.01 -1.58 14.76
N GLU A 180 5.75 -1.38 15.13
CA GLU A 180 4.72 -2.42 15.09
C GLU A 180 4.06 -2.49 13.70
N PHE A 181 3.89 -1.34 13.06
CA PHE A 181 3.33 -1.26 11.71
C PHE A 181 4.12 -0.28 10.86
N LEU A 182 4.63 -0.76 9.73
CA LEU A 182 5.32 0.04 8.73
C LEU A 182 4.49 0.07 7.43
N LEU A 183 3.81 1.18 7.19
CA LEU A 183 3.11 1.47 5.95
C LEU A 183 4.09 2.07 4.95
N ILE A 184 4.30 1.37 3.83
CA ILE A 184 5.28 1.72 2.79
C ILE A 184 4.53 2.13 1.52
N ASP A 185 4.34 3.44 1.32
CA ASP A 185 3.83 4.03 0.07
C ASP A 185 4.97 4.72 -0.71
N ALA A 186 5.99 5.24 -0.04
CA ALA A 186 7.08 5.98 -0.67
C ALA A 186 8.07 5.15 -1.51
N MET A 187 7.98 3.81 -1.54
CA MET A 187 8.98 2.97 -2.23
C MET A 187 8.82 3.08 -3.76
N LYS A 188 9.43 4.12 -4.36
CA LYS A 188 9.28 4.51 -5.76
C LYS A 188 10.59 4.50 -6.58
N SER A 189 11.68 3.98 -6.01
CA SER A 189 12.99 3.83 -6.67
C SER A 189 13.88 2.84 -5.90
N TRP A 190 15.01 2.41 -6.50
CA TRP A 190 16.01 1.61 -5.78
C TRP A 190 16.65 2.37 -4.60
N SER A 191 16.90 3.67 -4.75
CA SER A 191 17.43 4.49 -3.65
C SER A 191 16.50 4.48 -2.44
N LEU A 192 15.20 4.69 -2.68
CA LEU A 192 14.16 4.61 -1.64
C LEU A 192 14.02 3.18 -1.10
N THR A 193 14.04 2.17 -1.95
CA THR A 193 13.95 0.76 -1.55
C THR A 193 15.07 0.38 -0.60
N ASN A 194 16.31 0.63 -1.00
CA ASN A 194 17.50 0.32 -0.19
C ASN A 194 17.51 1.11 1.12
N ASN A 195 17.15 2.40 1.08
CA ASN A 195 17.13 3.18 2.31
C ASN A 195 16.00 2.76 3.26
N ILE A 196 14.79 2.48 2.76
CA ILE A 196 13.67 2.03 3.60
C ILE A 196 14.04 0.72 4.31
N ILE A 197 14.58 -0.26 3.58
CA ILE A 197 15.01 -1.53 4.16
C ILE A 197 16.09 -1.28 5.23
N ARG A 198 17.18 -0.60 4.86
CA ARG A 198 18.30 -0.35 5.76
C ARG A 198 17.94 0.47 7.00
N ALA A 199 17.07 1.46 6.83
CA ALA A 199 16.83 2.49 7.85
C ALA A 199 15.61 2.20 8.74
N PHE A 200 14.66 1.36 8.31
CA PHE A 200 13.43 1.08 9.07
C PHE A 200 13.26 -0.40 9.43
N PHE A 201 13.74 -1.34 8.60
CA PHE A 201 13.55 -2.77 8.89
C PHE A 201 14.29 -3.26 10.16
N PRO A 202 15.45 -2.69 10.56
CA PRO A 202 16.11 -3.09 11.80
C PRO A 202 15.26 -2.88 13.07
N SER A 203 14.22 -2.05 13.01
CA SER A 203 13.33 -1.77 14.13
C SER A 203 12.04 -2.60 14.10
N LEU A 204 11.89 -3.50 13.13
CA LEU A 204 10.80 -4.48 13.11
C LEU A 204 11.10 -5.64 14.07
N LYS A 205 10.08 -6.13 14.75
CA LYS A 205 10.12 -7.24 15.69
C LYS A 205 9.44 -8.47 15.11
N ALA A 206 10.18 -9.56 15.02
CA ALA A 206 9.64 -10.85 14.60
C ALA A 206 8.47 -11.28 15.52
N GLY A 207 7.39 -11.77 14.92
CA GLY A 207 6.17 -12.18 15.62
C GLY A 207 5.21 -11.04 15.97
N GLU A 208 5.64 -9.78 15.88
CA GLU A 208 4.83 -8.61 16.27
C GLU A 208 4.60 -7.64 15.11
N SER A 209 5.64 -7.33 14.34
CA SER A 209 5.59 -6.28 13.33
C SER A 209 4.95 -6.70 12.02
N PHE A 210 4.23 -5.76 11.43
CA PHE A 210 3.66 -5.87 10.10
C PHE A 210 4.23 -4.80 9.19
N ILE A 211 4.44 -5.15 7.93
CA ILE A 211 4.68 -4.20 6.84
C ILE A 211 3.49 -4.22 5.88
N LEU A 212 3.17 -3.08 5.31
CA LEU A 212 2.23 -2.98 4.18
C LEU A 212 2.95 -2.32 3.01
N HIS A 213 2.95 -2.99 1.86
CA HIS A 213 3.36 -2.40 0.59
C HIS A 213 2.13 -1.87 -0.14
N GLN A 214 1.97 -0.55 -0.22
CA GLN A 214 0.73 0.05 -0.75
C GLN A 214 0.58 -0.19 -2.25
N ASP A 215 1.68 -0.05 -2.98
CA ASP A 215 1.75 -0.32 -4.42
C ASP A 215 2.28 -1.74 -4.71
N PHE A 216 1.83 -2.72 -3.91
CA PHE A 216 1.87 -4.17 -4.18
C PHE A 216 1.69 -4.49 -5.66
N ALA A 217 0.51 -4.13 -6.13
CA ALA A 217 0.02 -4.41 -7.46
C ALA A 217 -0.15 -3.11 -8.24
N HIS A 218 0.98 -2.51 -8.61
CA HIS A 218 1.02 -1.31 -9.45
C HIS A 218 2.20 -1.41 -10.43
N TRP A 219 1.98 -1.05 -11.70
CA TRP A 219 3.00 -1.20 -12.76
C TRP A 219 4.34 -0.51 -12.44
N PHE A 220 4.29 0.60 -11.71
CA PHE A 220 5.47 1.44 -11.51
C PHE A 220 6.46 0.90 -10.46
N THR A 221 6.11 -0.12 -9.68
CA THR A 221 6.84 -0.48 -8.46
C THR A 221 7.49 -1.88 -8.49
N PRO A 222 8.24 -2.27 -9.54
CA PRO A 222 8.80 -3.62 -9.67
C PRO A 222 9.82 -3.99 -8.58
N TRP A 223 10.54 -3.01 -8.03
CA TRP A 223 11.49 -3.22 -6.93
C TRP A 223 10.83 -3.80 -5.68
N ILE A 224 9.52 -3.59 -5.46
CA ILE A 224 8.81 -4.19 -4.33
C ILE A 224 8.85 -5.71 -4.45
N HIS A 225 8.51 -6.26 -5.62
CA HIS A 225 8.51 -7.71 -5.85
C HIS A 225 9.91 -8.31 -5.68
N LEU A 226 10.92 -7.67 -6.27
CA LEU A 226 12.29 -8.15 -6.27
C LEU A 226 12.91 -8.11 -4.86
N SER A 227 12.80 -6.97 -4.16
CA SER A 227 13.33 -6.83 -2.81
C SER A 227 12.59 -7.70 -1.79
N HIS A 228 11.25 -7.77 -1.88
CA HIS A 228 10.47 -8.60 -0.97
C HIS A 228 10.75 -10.09 -1.19
N PHE A 229 10.96 -10.55 -2.43
CA PHE A 229 11.28 -11.95 -2.71
C PHE A 229 12.57 -12.41 -2.00
N ARG A 230 13.62 -11.58 -1.97
CA ARG A 230 14.84 -11.86 -1.20
C ARG A 230 14.65 -11.94 0.31
N LEU A 231 13.56 -11.36 0.80
CA LEU A 231 13.21 -11.35 2.22
C LEU A 231 12.03 -12.31 2.53
N CYS A 232 11.51 -13.04 1.55
CA CYS A 232 10.24 -13.75 1.68
C CYS A 232 10.24 -14.82 2.78
N GLU A 233 11.40 -15.43 3.09
CA GLU A 233 11.50 -16.44 4.15
C GLU A 233 11.36 -15.87 5.58
N PHE A 234 11.47 -14.54 5.73
CA PHE A 234 11.31 -13.81 6.99
C PHE A 234 9.90 -13.27 7.18
N PHE A 235 9.08 -13.28 6.12
CA PHE A 235 7.74 -12.72 6.12
C PHE A 235 6.68 -13.80 5.87
N GLU A 236 5.55 -13.67 6.56
CA GLU A 236 4.34 -14.42 6.27
C GLU A 236 3.32 -13.49 5.62
N TYR A 237 2.77 -13.89 4.47
CA TYR A 237 1.63 -13.20 3.87
C TYR A 237 0.46 -13.16 4.86
N SER A 238 -0.04 -11.97 5.15
CA SER A 238 -1.13 -11.77 6.11
C SER A 238 -2.45 -11.43 5.44
N TYR A 239 -2.43 -10.51 4.48
CA TYR A 239 -3.65 -10.01 3.85
C TYR A 239 -3.37 -9.24 2.56
N GLU A 240 -4.21 -9.42 1.54
CA GLU A 240 -4.34 -8.46 0.45
C GLU A 240 -5.52 -7.53 0.72
N VAL A 241 -5.34 -6.22 0.56
CA VAL A 241 -6.46 -5.30 0.69
C VAL A 241 -7.28 -5.36 -0.60
N PRO A 242 -8.57 -5.72 -0.57
CA PRO A 242 -9.39 -5.90 -1.77
C PRO A 242 -9.51 -4.59 -2.56
N ARG A 243 -9.63 -4.66 -3.90
CA ARG A 243 -9.85 -3.49 -4.76
C ARG A 243 -8.81 -2.37 -4.57
N SER A 244 -7.57 -2.75 -4.31
CA SER A 244 -6.43 -1.84 -4.12
C SER A 244 -5.12 -2.51 -4.55
N GLY A 245 -4.03 -1.75 -4.56
CA GLY A 245 -2.68 -2.27 -4.77
C GLY A 245 -2.06 -2.94 -3.54
N SER A 246 -2.65 -2.77 -2.35
CA SER A 246 -1.96 -3.01 -1.07
C SER A 246 -1.87 -4.48 -0.64
N VAL A 247 -0.71 -4.88 -0.12
CA VAL A 247 -0.48 -6.21 0.48
C VAL A 247 0.26 -6.10 1.81
N VAL A 248 -0.17 -6.90 2.79
CA VAL A 248 0.31 -6.92 4.18
C VAL A 248 1.09 -8.19 4.45
N PHE A 249 2.23 -8.03 5.10
CA PHE A 249 3.10 -9.11 5.53
C PHE A 249 3.43 -8.97 7.01
N LYS A 250 3.50 -10.09 7.72
CA LYS A 250 3.96 -10.15 9.10
C LYS A 250 5.41 -10.62 9.13
N LEU A 251 6.26 -9.91 9.86
CA LEU A 251 7.62 -10.39 10.10
C LEU A 251 7.55 -11.58 11.06
N ILE A 252 8.03 -12.76 10.65
CA ILE A 252 8.00 -14.00 11.46
C ILE A 252 9.38 -14.40 11.98
N LYS A 253 10.45 -13.91 11.37
CA LYS A 253 11.85 -14.16 11.78
C LYS A 253 12.65 -12.86 11.71
N PRO A 254 13.67 -12.66 12.56
CA PRO A 254 14.59 -11.53 12.41
C PRO A 254 15.28 -11.58 11.04
N ILE A 255 15.39 -10.43 10.38
CA ILE A 255 16.12 -10.32 9.11
C ILE A 255 17.62 -10.18 9.41
N PRO A 256 18.50 -11.00 8.81
CA PRO A 256 19.94 -10.84 8.93
C PRO A 256 20.40 -9.43 8.53
N PHE A 257 21.35 -8.89 9.28
CA PHE A 257 21.89 -7.55 9.06
C PHE A 257 22.47 -7.39 7.66
N GLU A 258 23.13 -8.43 7.15
CA GLU A 258 23.76 -8.47 5.85
C GLU A 258 22.72 -8.28 4.73
N LEU A 259 21.54 -8.89 4.86
CA LEU A 259 20.46 -8.72 3.88
C LEU A 259 19.87 -7.31 3.92
N MET A 260 19.77 -6.69 5.10
CA MET A 260 19.26 -5.31 5.23
C MET A 260 20.24 -4.25 4.71
N ASN A 261 21.54 -4.55 4.69
CA ASN A 261 22.58 -3.63 4.23
C ASN A 261 23.01 -3.83 2.78
N GLN A 262 22.43 -4.79 2.06
CA GLN A 262 22.68 -4.95 0.63
C GLN A 262 22.13 -3.76 -0.16
N SER A 263 22.95 -3.25 -1.08
CA SER A 263 22.50 -2.27 -2.07
C SER A 263 21.95 -3.01 -3.28
N LEU A 264 20.62 -3.07 -3.40
CA LEU A 264 19.94 -3.72 -4.52
C LEU A 264 19.80 -2.78 -5.72
N SER A 265 19.87 -3.35 -6.91
CA SER A 265 19.54 -2.74 -8.20
C SER A 265 18.97 -3.81 -9.13
N PHE A 266 18.51 -3.45 -10.33
CA PHE A 266 18.05 -4.45 -11.30
C PHE A 266 19.16 -5.45 -11.68
N SER A 267 20.42 -5.01 -11.75
CA SER A 267 21.56 -5.88 -12.05
C SER A 267 21.90 -6.85 -10.92
N SER A 268 21.29 -6.71 -9.75
CA SER A 268 21.43 -7.67 -8.67
C SER A 268 20.70 -8.98 -8.94
N PHE A 269 19.72 -9.01 -9.85
CA PHE A 269 18.80 -10.12 -10.05
C PHE A 269 19.06 -10.81 -11.39
N THR A 270 19.10 -12.14 -11.37
CA THR A 270 19.10 -12.94 -12.61
C THR A 270 17.70 -12.98 -13.21
N ARG A 271 17.61 -13.37 -14.49
CA ARG A 271 16.31 -13.55 -15.15
C ARG A 271 15.43 -14.56 -14.41
N ASP A 272 16.00 -15.69 -14.01
CA ASP A 272 15.29 -16.74 -13.27
C ASP A 272 14.81 -16.24 -11.91
N GLU A 273 15.60 -15.40 -11.24
CA GLU A 273 15.21 -14.78 -9.97
C GLU A 273 14.07 -13.78 -10.15
N VAL A 274 14.07 -12.97 -11.24
CA VAL A 274 12.94 -12.10 -11.59
C VAL A 274 11.68 -12.95 -11.81
N ASP A 275 11.77 -14.02 -12.61
CA ASP A 275 10.63 -14.89 -12.87
C ASP A 275 10.10 -15.53 -11.57
N ALA A 276 11.00 -15.99 -10.69
CA ALA A 276 10.64 -16.54 -9.38
C ALA A 276 9.96 -15.51 -8.47
N ALA A 277 10.47 -14.28 -8.40
CA ALA A 277 9.92 -13.20 -7.58
C ALA A 277 8.49 -12.83 -7.98
N PHE A 278 8.21 -12.76 -9.28
CA PHE A 278 6.88 -12.47 -9.78
C PHE A 278 5.94 -13.68 -9.64
N ASN A 279 6.41 -14.90 -9.86
CA ASN A 279 5.63 -16.12 -9.59
C ASN A 279 5.23 -16.24 -8.12
N TYR A 280 6.15 -15.93 -7.20
CA TYR A 280 5.85 -15.82 -5.78
C TYR A 280 4.75 -14.79 -5.55
N SER A 281 4.89 -13.58 -6.09
CA SER A 281 3.89 -12.51 -5.93
C SER A 281 2.51 -12.91 -6.47
N PHE A 282 2.43 -13.58 -7.63
CA PHE A 282 1.17 -14.10 -8.17
C PHE A 282 0.53 -15.17 -7.27
N SER A 283 1.33 -16.01 -6.63
CA SER A 283 0.84 -17.08 -5.75
C SER A 283 0.17 -16.57 -4.47
N LEU A 284 0.50 -15.35 -4.04
CA LEU A 284 0.00 -14.77 -2.80
C LEU A 284 -1.38 -14.13 -2.91
N VAL A 285 -1.68 -13.55 -4.07
CA VAL A 285 -2.81 -12.64 -4.24
C VAL A 285 -3.86 -13.18 -5.20
N SER A 286 -5.08 -12.69 -5.04
CA SER A 286 -6.19 -12.97 -5.95
C SER A 286 -5.89 -12.54 -7.39
N ARG A 287 -6.59 -13.18 -8.34
CA ARG A 287 -6.52 -12.86 -9.78
C ARG A 287 -6.87 -11.40 -10.10
N GLU A 288 -7.54 -10.68 -9.19
CA GLU A 288 -7.81 -9.25 -9.33
C GLU A 288 -6.52 -8.44 -9.54
N LYS A 289 -5.46 -8.76 -8.79
CA LYS A 289 -4.19 -8.01 -8.79
C LYS A 289 -3.21 -8.47 -9.86
N HIS A 290 -3.42 -9.64 -10.46
CA HIS A 290 -2.48 -10.25 -11.41
C HIS A 290 -2.15 -9.35 -12.61
N PRO A 291 -3.10 -8.63 -13.26
CA PRO A 291 -2.75 -7.74 -14.36
C PRO A 291 -1.73 -6.66 -13.97
N ASN A 292 -1.87 -6.05 -12.79
CA ASN A 292 -0.97 -4.98 -12.37
C ASN A 292 0.42 -5.51 -11.97
N ILE A 293 0.48 -6.68 -11.31
CA ILE A 293 1.75 -7.37 -11.02
C ILE A 293 2.45 -7.78 -12.32
N ALA A 294 1.71 -8.29 -13.30
CA ALA A 294 2.23 -8.59 -14.63
C ALA A 294 2.81 -7.34 -15.31
N ALA A 295 2.10 -6.21 -15.24
CA ALA A 295 2.59 -4.93 -15.74
C ALA A 295 3.90 -4.49 -15.07
N ALA A 296 4.03 -4.68 -13.75
CA ALA A 296 5.27 -4.42 -13.02
C ALA A 296 6.41 -5.33 -13.50
N LYS A 297 6.14 -6.60 -13.81
CA LYS A 297 7.15 -7.51 -14.40
C LYS A 297 7.66 -6.99 -15.72
N VAL A 298 6.76 -6.58 -16.62
CA VAL A 298 7.15 -5.99 -17.92
C VAL A 298 8.00 -4.73 -17.73
N MET A 299 7.69 -3.92 -16.71
CA MET A 299 8.49 -2.73 -16.38
C MET A 299 9.93 -3.05 -15.95
N VAL A 300 10.21 -4.23 -15.36
CA VAL A 300 11.60 -4.65 -15.09
C VAL A 300 12.43 -4.62 -16.38
N PHE A 301 11.92 -5.25 -17.44
CA PHE A 301 12.61 -5.35 -18.73
C PHE A 301 12.74 -3.99 -19.43
N LEU A 302 11.72 -3.14 -19.30
CA LEU A 302 11.81 -1.77 -19.78
C LEU A 302 12.88 -0.95 -19.04
N HIS A 303 13.03 -1.14 -17.73
CA HIS A 303 14.04 -0.42 -16.95
C HIS A 303 15.48 -0.81 -17.29
N ILE A 304 15.71 -2.07 -17.70
CA ILE A 304 17.05 -2.55 -18.09
C ILE A 304 17.32 -2.41 -19.60
N GLY A 305 16.40 -1.82 -20.37
CA GLY A 305 16.56 -1.62 -21.81
C GLY A 305 16.28 -2.84 -22.69
N GLU A 306 15.75 -3.92 -22.11
CA GLU A 306 15.46 -5.18 -22.81
C GLU A 306 14.06 -5.16 -23.44
N LEU A 307 13.87 -4.30 -24.44
CA LEU A 307 12.57 -4.05 -25.07
C LEU A 307 11.96 -5.30 -25.71
N GLY A 308 12.78 -6.17 -26.30
CA GLY A 308 12.33 -7.45 -26.87
C GLY A 308 11.74 -8.38 -25.81
N LEU A 309 12.39 -8.49 -24.65
CA LEU A 309 11.88 -9.27 -23.53
C LEU A 309 10.61 -8.65 -22.93
N ALA A 310 10.53 -7.32 -22.85
CA ALA A 310 9.33 -6.63 -22.40
C ALA A 310 8.11 -6.96 -23.30
N GLN A 311 8.31 -6.96 -24.62
CA GLN A 311 7.27 -7.34 -25.59
C GLN A 311 6.88 -8.81 -25.45
N GLN A 312 7.86 -9.70 -25.32
CA GLN A 312 7.61 -11.14 -25.13
C GLN A 312 6.77 -11.40 -23.88
N GLU A 313 7.11 -10.79 -22.74
CA GLU A 313 6.33 -10.93 -21.50
C GLU A 313 4.90 -10.40 -21.65
N LEU A 314 4.74 -9.24 -22.30
CA LEU A 314 3.43 -8.65 -22.52
C LEU A 314 2.52 -9.59 -23.34
N GLU A 315 3.05 -10.21 -24.39
CA GLU A 315 2.31 -11.17 -25.21
C GLU A 315 2.04 -12.49 -24.49
N LEU A 316 2.98 -12.97 -23.66
CA LEU A 316 2.72 -14.12 -22.78
C LEU A 316 1.52 -13.87 -21.86
N PHE A 317 1.44 -12.69 -21.24
CA PHE A 317 0.31 -12.33 -20.39
C PHE A 317 -0.99 -12.15 -21.17
N ARG A 318 -0.92 -11.67 -22.42
CA ARG A 318 -2.08 -11.61 -23.32
C ARG A 318 -2.61 -13.01 -23.63
N THR A 319 -1.73 -13.94 -24.01
CA THR A 319 -2.10 -15.33 -24.29
C THR A 319 -2.65 -16.04 -23.05
N ALA A 320 -2.14 -15.72 -21.86
CA ALA A 320 -2.66 -16.22 -20.59
C ALA A 320 -4.02 -15.61 -20.18
N GLY A 321 -4.58 -14.69 -20.97
CA GLY A 321 -5.92 -14.13 -20.77
C GLY A 321 -6.01 -13.07 -19.67
N LEU A 322 -4.89 -12.44 -19.29
CA LEU A 322 -4.92 -11.34 -18.32
C LEU A 322 -5.63 -10.12 -18.92
N SER A 323 -6.37 -9.39 -18.08
CA SER A 323 -7.12 -8.20 -18.50
C SER A 323 -6.20 -7.02 -18.82
N PHE A 324 -6.31 -6.48 -20.03
CA PHE A 324 -5.64 -5.23 -20.42
C PHE A 324 -6.44 -3.98 -20.04
N ASN A 325 -7.63 -4.11 -19.45
CA ASN A 325 -8.35 -2.98 -18.84
C ASN A 325 -7.77 -2.63 -17.47
N SER A 326 -6.46 -2.46 -17.42
CA SER A 326 -5.62 -2.35 -16.22
C SER A 326 -4.31 -1.64 -16.57
N ASP A 327 -3.37 -1.68 -15.63
CA ASP A 327 -1.99 -1.24 -15.77
C ASP A 327 -1.23 -1.84 -16.97
N LEU A 328 -1.60 -3.04 -17.44
CA LEU A 328 -1.00 -3.63 -18.65
C LEU A 328 -1.17 -2.73 -19.87
N SER A 329 -2.29 -2.02 -20.00
CA SER A 329 -2.48 -1.06 -21.11
C SER A 329 -1.56 0.16 -21.03
N ILE A 330 -1.17 0.55 -19.81
CA ILE A 330 -0.23 1.66 -19.60
C ILE A 330 1.16 1.22 -20.09
N VAL A 331 1.59 0.03 -19.70
CA VAL A 331 2.91 -0.50 -20.08
C VAL A 331 2.97 -0.82 -21.57
N GLU A 332 1.90 -1.35 -22.17
CA GLU A 332 1.80 -1.54 -23.62
C GLU A 332 2.02 -0.22 -24.39
N LYS A 333 1.38 0.87 -23.96
CA LYS A 333 1.58 2.19 -24.57
C LYS A 333 3.02 2.67 -24.43
N ARG A 334 3.68 2.40 -23.30
CA ARG A 334 5.10 2.74 -23.08
C ARG A 334 6.01 1.98 -24.05
N ILE A 335 5.83 0.67 -24.20
CA ILE A 335 6.56 -0.15 -25.19
C ILE A 335 6.41 0.46 -26.59
N ARG A 336 5.18 0.76 -27.01
CA ARG A 336 4.91 1.34 -28.34
C ARG A 336 5.60 2.69 -28.53
N SER A 337 5.62 3.54 -27.49
CA SER A 337 6.29 4.85 -27.58
C SER A 337 7.80 4.74 -27.75
N GLN A 338 8.45 3.70 -27.20
CA GLN A 338 9.89 3.48 -27.38
C GLN A 338 10.22 2.90 -28.77
N ASN A 339 9.35 2.05 -29.33
CA ASN A 339 9.49 1.55 -30.71
C ASN A 339 9.33 2.64 -31.77
N SER A 340 8.72 3.78 -31.44
CA SER A 340 8.46 4.87 -32.40
C SER A 340 9.64 5.84 -32.52
N VAL A 341 10.65 5.70 -31.67
CA VAL A 341 11.84 6.57 -31.56
C VAL A 341 13.10 5.89 -32.13
N ASN A 342 13.03 4.59 -32.38
CA ASN A 342 14.03 3.79 -33.10
C ASN A 342 13.54 3.51 -34.52
#